data_AF-A0A7Z0B8W7-F1
#
_entry.id   AF-A0A7Z0B8W7-F1
#
_cell.length_a   1.000
_cell.length_b   1.000
_cell.length_c   1.000
_cell.angle_alpha   90.00
_cell.angle_beta   90.00
_cell.angle_gamma   90.00
#
_symmetry.space_group_name_H-M   'P 1'
#
loop_
_entity.id
_entity.type
_entity.pdbx_description
1 polymer ?
#
loop_
_entity_poly.entity_id
_entity_poly.type
_entity_poly.pdbx_seq_one_letter_code
_entity_poly.pdbx_strand_id
1 'polypeptide(L)' 'MTEIAAFVADVKSAFGEHDVDETVRRGRAGEPTFFACENGRSVGTASSVGKDAWRVDGAVRPTLL' A
#
# COMPACT_ATOMS: atom_id res chain seq x y z
N MET A 1 -1.00 -19.31 -0.38
CA MET A 1 -0.63 -18.10 0.38
C MET A 1 -1.29 -16.93 -0.34
N THR A 2 -1.96 -16.04 0.35
CA THR A 2 -2.55 -14.82 -0.21
C THR A 2 -1.42 -13.97 -0.81
N GLU A 3 -1.54 -13.46 -2.04
CA GLU A 3 -0.44 -12.77 -2.74
C GLU A 3 0.06 -11.56 -1.93
N ILE A 4 -0.87 -10.83 -1.32
CA ILE A 4 -0.54 -9.70 -0.44
C ILE A 4 0.23 -10.16 0.82
N ALA A 5 -0.02 -11.36 1.34
CA ALA A 5 0.70 -11.86 2.51
C ALA A 5 2.16 -12.18 2.17
N ALA A 6 2.41 -12.75 0.98
CA ALA A 6 3.77 -12.97 0.49
C ALA A 6 4.49 -11.63 0.27
N PHE A 7 3.82 -10.67 -0.37
CA PHE A 7 4.35 -9.32 -0.54
C PHE A 7 4.70 -8.64 0.80
N VAL A 8 3.82 -8.72 1.80
CA VAL A 8 4.10 -8.15 3.13
C VAL A 8 5.30 -8.84 3.80
N ALA A 9 5.50 -10.14 3.59
CA ALA A 9 6.70 -10.83 4.08
C ALA A 9 7.98 -10.30 3.41
N ASP A 10 7.95 -10.04 2.11
CA ASP A 10 9.09 -9.44 1.39
C ASP A 10 9.37 -8.01 1.88
N VAL A 11 8.31 -7.22 2.10
CA VAL A 11 8.43 -5.86 2.66
C VAL A 11 9.01 -5.90 4.08
N LYS A 12 8.56 -6.82 4.94
CA LYS A 12 9.15 -7.04 6.27
C LYS A 12 10.63 -7.41 6.18
N SER A 13 10.99 -8.27 5.23
CA SER A 13 12.39 -8.66 5.02
C SER A 13 13.26 -7.50 4.55
N ALA A 14 12.73 -6.57 3.76
CA ALA A 14 13.47 -5.45 3.20
C ALA A 14 13.57 -4.25 4.15
N PHE A 15 12.51 -3.97 4.90
CA PHE A 15 12.37 -2.73 5.69
C PHE A 15 12.33 -2.95 7.21
N GLY A 16 12.32 -4.21 7.65
CA GLY A 16 12.25 -4.57 9.06
C GLY A 16 10.82 -4.92 9.49
N GLU A 17 10.70 -6.01 10.24
CA GLU A 17 9.40 -6.53 10.65
C GLU A 17 8.63 -5.57 11.56
N HIS A 18 9.31 -5.01 12.56
CA HIS A 18 8.70 -4.12 13.55
C HIS A 18 8.03 -2.89 12.89
N ASP A 19 8.73 -2.24 11.96
CA ASP A 19 8.25 -1.00 11.35
C ASP A 19 7.08 -1.26 10.40
N VAL A 20 7.13 -2.38 9.68
CA VAL A 20 6.04 -2.79 8.79
C VAL A 20 4.81 -3.21 9.60
N ASP A 21 4.99 -3.97 10.69
CA ASP A 21 3.88 -4.37 11.56
C ASP A 21 3.22 -3.17 12.23
N GLU A 22 4.00 -2.18 12.64
CA GLU A 22 3.47 -0.93 13.19
C GLU A 22 2.63 -0.17 12.16
N THR A 23 3.10 -0.11 10.91
CA THR A 23 2.36 0.51 9.81
C THR A 23 1.06 -0.24 9.52
N VAL A 24 1.08 -1.57 9.49
CA VAL A 24 -0.12 -2.41 9.33
C VAL A 24 -1.10 -2.21 10.48
N ARG A 25 -0.60 -2.14 11.72
CA ARG A 25 -1.41 -1.94 12.93
C ARG A 25 -2.13 -0.60 12.90
N ARG A 26 -1.42 0.47 12.58
CA ARG A 26 -2.00 1.82 12.42
C ARG A 26 -3.01 1.86 11.28
N GLY A 27 -2.70 1.21 10.15
CA GLY A 27 -3.61 0.99 9.03
C GLY A 27 -4.95 0.38 9.45
N ARG A 28 -4.90 -0.70 10.23
CA ARG A 28 -6.08 -1.39 10.78
C ARG A 28 -6.84 -0.54 11.82
N ALA A 29 -6.15 0.37 12.51
CA ALA A 29 -6.73 1.25 13.52
C ALA A 29 -7.43 2.49 12.94
N GLY A 30 -7.44 2.68 11.62
CA GLY A 30 -8.11 3.81 10.96
C GLY A 30 -7.16 4.87 10.40
N GLU A 31 -5.85 4.71 10.56
CA GLU A 31 -4.89 5.66 10.00
C GLU A 31 -4.56 5.28 8.55
N PRO A 32 -4.46 6.24 7.61
CA PRO A 32 -4.19 5.97 6.20
C PRO A 32 -2.70 5.68 5.94
N THR A 33 -2.15 4.67 6.62
CA THR A 33 -0.74 4.27 6.58
C THR A 33 -0.53 2.92 5.88
N PHE A 34 -1.54 2.04 5.91
CA PHE A 34 -1.52 0.76 5.22
C PHE A 34 -2.93 0.42 4.70
N PHE A 35 -3.01 -0.02 3.44
CA PHE A 35 -4.21 -0.54 2.81
C PHE A 35 -3.86 -1.63 1.81
N ALA A 36 -4.62 -2.71 1.82
CA ALA A 36 -4.45 -3.81 0.89
C ALA A 36 -5.83 -4.42 0.55
N CYS A 37 -6.07 -4.78 -0.71
CA CYS A 37 -7.32 -5.42 -1.13
C CYS A 37 -7.02 -6.59 -2.07
N GLU A 38 -7.46 -7.79 -1.70
CA GLU A 38 -7.33 -9.00 -2.51
C GLU A 38 -8.65 -9.75 -2.55
N ASN A 39 -9.09 -10.16 -3.74
CA ASN A 39 -10.33 -10.91 -3.93
C ASN A 39 -11.57 -10.24 -3.30
N GLY A 40 -11.63 -8.91 -3.35
CA GLY A 40 -12.71 -8.11 -2.76
C GLY A 40 -12.68 -8.00 -1.23
N ARG A 41 -11.64 -8.51 -0.56
CA ARG A 41 -11.43 -8.35 0.88
C ARG A 41 -10.35 -7.31 1.12
N SER A 42 -10.69 -6.29 1.89
CA SER A 42 -9.78 -5.20 2.23
C SER A 42 -9.29 -5.29 3.67
N VAL A 43 -8.05 -4.85 3.90
CA VAL A 43 -7.43 -4.68 5.20
C VAL A 43 -6.79 -3.30 5.27
N GLY A 44 -6.95 -2.63 6.40
CA GLY A 44 -6.38 -1.31 6.65
C GLY A 44 -7.26 -0.16 6.13
N THR A 45 -6.70 1.04 6.07
CA THR A 45 -7.42 2.27 5.75
C THR A 45 -6.82 2.91 4.50
N ALA A 46 -7.64 3.06 3.46
CA ALA A 46 -7.21 3.69 2.22
C ALA A 46 -6.96 5.18 2.42
N SER A 47 -5.86 5.69 1.88
CA SER A 47 -5.63 7.13 1.77
C SER A 47 -6.65 7.77 0.84
N SER A 48 -7.10 8.97 1.19
CA SER A 48 -7.93 9.76 0.28
C SER A 48 -7.12 10.13 -0.97
N VAL A 49 -7.65 9.82 -2.15
CA VAL A 49 -7.03 10.07 -3.47
C VAL A 49 -6.58 11.53 -3.68
N GLY A 50 -7.08 12.48 -2.88
CA GLY A 50 -6.72 13.90 -2.99
C GLY A 50 -5.47 14.36 -2.25
N LYS A 51 -4.95 13.60 -1.26
CA LYS A 51 -3.88 14.11 -0.37
C LYS A 51 -2.47 13.92 -0.92
N ASP A 52 -2.19 12.75 -1.50
CA ASP A 52 -0.83 12.37 -1.94
C ASP A 52 -0.78 11.87 -3.39
N ALA A 53 -1.84 12.09 -4.17
CA ALA A 53 -1.82 11.73 -5.59
C ALA A 53 -0.91 12.68 -6.36
N TRP A 54 0.18 12.14 -6.90
CA TRP A 54 0.93 12.84 -7.94
C TRP A 54 0.04 13.05 -9.15
N ARG A 55 -0.29 14.30 -9.45
CA ARG A 55 -1.04 14.65 -10.65
C ARG A 55 -0.09 14.60 -11.84
N VAL A 56 -0.23 13.55 -12.63
CA VAL A 56 0.37 13.50 -13.96
C VAL A 56 -0.25 14.62 -14.78
N ASP A 57 0.53 15.66 -15.07
CA ASP A 57 0.20 16.56 -16.16
C ASP A 57 0.47 15.82 -17.48
N GLY A 58 -0.22 16.21 -18.56
CA GLY A 58 -0.15 15.52 -19.85
C GLY A 58 1.25 15.50 -20.52
N ALA A 59 2.30 15.93 -19.82
CA ALA A 59 3.69 15.85 -20.22
C ALA A 59 4.25 14.42 -20.16
N VAL A 60 3.69 13.55 -19.33
CA VAL A 60 4.09 12.13 -19.31
C VAL A 60 3.36 11.37 -20.41
N ARG A 61 4.04 11.16 -21.55
CA ARG A 61 3.56 10.25 -22.59
C ARG A 61 4.11 8.85 -22.30
N PRO A 62 3.27 7.81 -22.16
CA PRO A 62 3.78 6.45 -22.09
C PRO A 62 4.51 6.14 -23.40
N THR A 63 5.80 5.82 -23.31
CA THR A 63 6.53 5.29 -24.46
C THR A 63 6.00 3.89 -24.69
N LEU A 64 5.30 3.68 -25.80
CA LEU A 64 4.92 2.35 -26.25
C LEU A 64 6.20 1.65 -26.71
N LEU A 65 6.69 0.70 -25.93
CA LEU A 65 7.65 -0.34 -26.34
C LEU A 65 6.88 -1.61 -26.66
#